data_AF-A0A0F9I8R7-F1
#
_entry.id   AF-A0A0F9I8R7-F1
#
_cell.length_a   1.000
_cell.length_b   1.000
_cell.length_c   1.000
_cell.angle_alpha   90.00
_cell.angle_beta   90.00
_cell.angle_gamma   90.00
#
_symmetry.space_group_name_H-M   'P 1'
#
loop_
_entity.id
_entity.type
_entity.pdbx_description
1 polymer ?
#
loop_
_entity_poly.entity_id
_entity_poly.type
_entity_poly.pdbx_seq_one_letter_code
_entity_poly.pdbx_strand_id
1 'polypeptide(L)'
;MNPTRLILDALRLRHVQPFNGTSRAWVYAEEVRVGTGWRTVPGDEMDDAVRLGVEQRIDAFAFHTWPSKRYKRVAYEVKASRSDLKRELNQPYKCAAALALSNEFYLVAPTDVLEGFTLPDEWGVIEWTTTAQQRLIAPDEYEPI
;
A
#
# COMPACT_ATOMS: atom_id res chain seq x y z
N MET A 1 18.84 11.98 1.41
CA MET A 1 18.25 10.95 0.52
C MET A 1 16.79 10.79 0.92
N ASN A 2 15.84 10.73 -0.02
CA ASN A 2 14.41 10.68 0.30
C ASN A 2 14.00 9.22 0.67
N PRO A 3 13.58 8.93 1.92
CA PRO A 3 13.24 7.57 2.35
C PRO A 3 12.10 6.94 1.56
N THR A 4 11.05 7.70 1.25
CA THR A 4 9.91 7.23 0.44
C THR A 4 10.39 6.72 -0.92
N ARG A 5 11.29 7.46 -1.58
CA ARG A 5 11.83 7.03 -2.89
C ARG A 5 12.58 5.72 -2.79
N LEU A 6 13.43 5.55 -1.77
CA LEU A 6 14.18 4.31 -1.56
C LEU A 6 13.27 3.09 -1.37
N ILE A 7 12.20 3.26 -0.58
CA ILE A 7 11.21 2.22 -0.37
C ILE A 7 10.53 1.86 -1.70
N LEU A 8 10.08 2.86 -2.47
CA LEU A 8 9.44 2.65 -3.77
C LEU A 8 10.38 1.97 -4.77
N ASP A 9 11.66 2.33 -4.80
CA ASP A 9 12.67 1.68 -5.66
C ASP A 9 12.88 0.22 -5.27
N ALA A 10 12.92 -0.09 -3.97
CA ALA A 10 13.06 -1.46 -3.50
C ALA A 10 11.82 -2.31 -3.80
N LEU A 11 10.62 -1.74 -3.64
CA LEU A 11 9.36 -2.38 -4.03
C LEU A 11 9.32 -2.64 -5.54
N ARG A 12 9.77 -1.69 -6.37
CA ARG A 12 9.91 -1.89 -7.81
C ARG A 12 10.84 -3.06 -8.11
N LEU A 13 12.04 -3.08 -7.53
CA LEU A 13 13.03 -4.14 -7.73
C LEU A 13 12.51 -5.53 -7.32
N ARG A 14 11.64 -5.60 -6.30
CA ARG A 14 10.98 -6.84 -5.88
C ARG A 14 10.07 -7.42 -6.98
N HIS A 15 9.42 -6.58 -7.78
CA HIS A 15 8.43 -7.02 -8.79
C HIS A 15 8.97 -7.08 -10.21
N VAL A 16 9.93 -6.23 -10.59
CA VAL A 16 10.42 -6.16 -11.98
C VAL A 16 11.50 -7.18 -12.33
N GLN A 17 11.93 -8.00 -11.37
CA GLN A 17 12.93 -9.04 -11.62
C GLN A 17 12.40 -10.07 -12.64
N PRO A 18 13.21 -10.45 -13.65
CA PRO A 18 12.79 -11.44 -14.63
C PRO A 18 12.56 -12.79 -13.95
N PHE A 19 11.41 -13.42 -14.23
CA PHE A 19 11.20 -14.82 -13.88
C PHE A 19 11.77 -15.69 -15.01
N ASN A 20 12.73 -16.57 -14.67
CA ASN A 20 13.38 -17.48 -15.62
C ASN A 20 13.89 -16.80 -16.92
N GLY A 21 14.36 -15.56 -16.81
CA GLY A 21 15.06 -14.85 -17.90
C GLY A 21 14.23 -14.45 -19.12
N THR A 22 12.90 -14.65 -19.15
CA THR A 22 12.13 -14.53 -20.41
C THR A 22 10.91 -13.61 -20.37
N SER A 23 10.24 -13.38 -19.25
CA SER A 23 9.09 -12.47 -19.22
C SER A 23 8.87 -11.78 -17.87
N ARG A 24 8.38 -10.54 -17.93
CA ARG A 24 7.96 -9.78 -16.75
C ARG A 24 6.61 -10.31 -16.29
N ALA A 25 6.62 -11.09 -15.22
CA ALA A 25 5.41 -11.64 -14.62
C ALA A 25 4.57 -10.57 -13.89
N TRP A 26 5.15 -9.38 -13.66
CA TRP A 26 4.50 -8.28 -12.96
C TRP A 26 4.46 -7.00 -13.80
N VAL A 27 3.35 -6.28 -13.69
CA VAL A 27 3.23 -4.85 -13.95
C VAL A 27 3.37 -4.13 -12.62
N TYR A 28 4.14 -3.04 -12.59
CA TYR A 28 4.34 -2.22 -11.40
C TYR A 28 4.11 -0.76 -11.75
N ALA A 29 3.30 -0.06 -10.97
CA ALA A 29 3.00 1.35 -11.11
C ALA A 29 3.13 2.06 -9.76
N GLU A 30 3.56 3.31 -9.79
CA GLU A 30 3.68 4.19 -8.62
C GLU A 30 2.66 5.32 -8.74
N GLU A 31 2.23 5.87 -7.61
CA GLU A 31 1.35 7.05 -7.55
C GLU A 31 0.05 6.86 -8.36
N VAL A 32 -0.56 5.67 -8.25
CA VAL A 32 -1.75 5.29 -9.01
C VAL A 32 -2.95 6.07 -8.50
N ARG A 33 -3.53 6.92 -9.35
CA ARG A 33 -4.74 7.68 -9.05
C ARG A 33 -5.97 6.85 -9.31
N VAL A 34 -6.91 6.88 -8.37
CA VAL A 34 -8.18 6.16 -8.41
C VAL A 34 -9.30 7.15 -8.13
N GLY A 35 -10.45 6.96 -8.80
CA GLY A 35 -11.59 7.86 -8.69
C GLY A 35 -11.54 8.97 -9.73
N THR A 36 -12.66 9.69 -9.84
CA THR A 36 -12.84 10.73 -10.88
C THR A 36 -12.43 12.12 -10.39
N GLY A 37 -12.13 12.26 -9.08
CA GLY A 37 -11.89 13.55 -8.43
C GLY A 37 -13.15 14.37 -8.21
N TRP A 38 -14.32 13.82 -8.53
CA TRP A 38 -15.59 14.51 -8.40
C TRP A 38 -16.17 14.32 -7.00
N ARG A 39 -16.26 15.42 -6.23
CA ARG A 39 -16.92 15.46 -4.92
C ARG A 39 -18.37 15.96 -5.09
N THR A 40 -19.33 15.05 -5.25
CA THR A 40 -20.74 15.33 -4.89
C THR A 40 -20.97 14.51 -3.62
N VAL A 41 -21.38 15.05 -2.47
CA VAL A 41 -22.57 15.89 -2.26
C VAL A 41 -22.41 16.76 -1.00
N PRO A 42 -23.06 17.94 -0.93
CA PRO A 42 -23.36 18.63 0.33
C PRO A 42 -24.44 17.87 1.13
N GLY A 43 -24.21 17.63 2.42
CA GLY A 43 -25.15 16.98 3.34
C GLY A 43 -24.60 15.69 3.94
N ASP A 44 -24.94 15.44 5.21
CA ASP A 44 -24.30 14.47 6.13
C ASP A 44 -24.55 12.97 5.81
N GLU A 45 -24.99 12.61 4.61
CA GLU A 45 -25.18 11.21 4.19
C GLU A 45 -24.21 10.84 3.06
N MET A 46 -23.11 10.18 3.42
CA MET A 46 -22.06 9.73 2.50
C MET A 46 -22.32 8.29 2.06
N ASP A 47 -22.90 8.10 0.88
CA ASP A 47 -23.08 6.79 0.25
C ASP A 47 -21.72 6.16 -0.16
N ASP A 48 -21.61 4.84 -0.18
CA ASP A 48 -20.38 4.12 -0.55
C ASP A 48 -19.91 4.43 -1.97
N ALA A 49 -20.86 4.73 -2.88
CA ALA A 49 -20.57 5.20 -4.22
C ALA A 49 -19.83 6.55 -4.23
N VAL A 50 -20.08 7.43 -3.26
CA VAL A 50 -19.39 8.72 -3.12
C VAL A 50 -17.97 8.51 -2.63
N ARG A 51 -17.73 7.55 -1.72
CA ARG A 51 -16.38 7.21 -1.22
C ARG A 51 -15.43 6.76 -2.34
N LEU A 52 -15.97 6.05 -3.34
CA LEU A 52 -15.23 5.61 -4.53
C LEU A 52 -15.06 6.71 -5.60
N GLY A 53 -15.86 7.77 -5.55
CA GLY A 53 -15.77 8.92 -6.46
C GLY A 53 -14.70 9.94 -6.06
N VAL A 54 -14.35 10.02 -4.78
CA VAL A 54 -13.26 10.86 -4.27
C VAL A 54 -11.93 10.38 -4.84
N GLU A 55 -11.11 11.31 -5.35
CA GLU A 55 -9.76 10.97 -5.80
C GLU A 55 -8.94 10.40 -4.65
N GLN A 56 -8.49 9.17 -4.83
CA GLN A 56 -7.59 8.44 -3.95
C GLN A 56 -6.30 8.13 -4.70
N ARG A 57 -5.25 7.82 -3.94
CA ARG A 57 -3.95 7.50 -4.49
C ARG A 57 -3.42 6.25 -3.82
N ILE A 58 -2.88 5.34 -4.62
CA ILE A 58 -2.13 4.17 -4.14
C ILE A 58 -0.66 4.45 -4.42
N ASP A 59 0.18 4.50 -3.39
CA ASP A 59 1.59 4.87 -3.53
C ASP A 59 2.35 3.91 -4.47
N ALA A 60 2.10 2.59 -4.34
CA ALA A 60 2.55 1.61 -5.31
C ALA A 60 1.57 0.45 -5.50
N PHE A 61 1.44 -0.02 -6.75
CA PHE A 61 0.56 -1.11 -7.12
C PHE A 61 1.28 -2.11 -8.03
N ALA A 62 1.24 -3.39 -7.67
CA ALA A 62 1.83 -4.48 -8.43
C ALA A 62 0.75 -5.46 -8.88
N PHE A 63 0.75 -5.81 -10.16
CA PHE A 63 -0.21 -6.74 -10.76
C PHE A 63 0.53 -7.91 -11.43
N HIS A 64 0.25 -9.13 -10.98
CA HIS A 64 0.79 -10.34 -11.58
C HIS A 64 0.00 -10.70 -12.85
N THR A 65 0.67 -10.80 -13.99
CA THR A 65 0.03 -10.96 -15.31
C THR A 65 -0.43 -12.39 -15.62
N TRP A 66 0.07 -13.39 -14.89
CA TRP A 66 -0.29 -14.79 -15.13
C TRP A 66 -1.53 -15.27 -14.38
N PRO A 67 -2.47 -15.96 -15.06
CA PRO A 67 -3.65 -16.56 -14.43
C PRO A 67 -3.31 -17.60 -13.36
N SER A 68 -2.20 -18.33 -13.53
CA SER A 68 -1.74 -19.36 -12.58
C SER A 68 -1.40 -18.80 -11.19
N LYS A 69 -1.21 -17.48 -11.08
CA LYS A 69 -1.03 -16.75 -9.82
C LYS A 69 -2.29 -15.98 -9.40
N ARG A 70 -3.45 -16.35 -9.96
CA ARG A 70 -4.76 -15.77 -9.68
C ARG A 70 -4.82 -14.24 -9.84
N TYR A 71 -4.04 -13.70 -10.78
CA TYR A 71 -3.92 -12.26 -10.99
C TYR A 71 -3.67 -11.50 -9.68
N LYS A 72 -2.64 -11.91 -8.93
CA LYS A 72 -2.23 -11.28 -7.68
C LYS A 72 -2.08 -9.77 -7.85
N ARG A 73 -2.72 -8.99 -6.99
CA ARG A 73 -2.79 -7.53 -6.99
C ARG A 73 -2.36 -7.04 -5.62
N VAL A 74 -1.18 -6.43 -5.56
CA VAL A 74 -0.61 -5.96 -4.30
C VAL A 74 -0.61 -4.44 -4.29
N ALA A 75 -1.28 -3.86 -3.31
CA ALA A 75 -1.21 -2.43 -3.03
C ALA A 75 -0.25 -2.18 -1.86
N TYR A 76 0.55 -1.13 -1.98
CA TYR A 76 1.49 -0.68 -0.96
C TYR A 76 1.18 0.77 -0.63
N GLU A 77 1.05 1.05 0.66
CA GLU A 77 0.96 2.39 1.21
C GLU A 77 2.26 2.71 1.94
N VAL A 78 2.96 3.79 1.57
CA VAL A 78 4.31 4.07 2.09
C VAL A 78 4.27 5.24 3.06
N LYS A 79 4.69 5.01 4.30
CA LYS A 79 4.80 6.07 5.32
C LYS A 79 6.24 6.22 5.78
N ALA A 80 6.84 7.37 5.47
CA ALA A 80 8.21 7.71 5.87
C ALA A 80 8.28 8.47 7.21
N SER A 81 7.13 8.87 7.78
CA SER A 81 7.08 9.60 9.05
C SER A 81 5.91 9.16 9.93
N ARG A 82 6.10 9.27 11.26
CA ARG A 82 5.05 9.00 12.26
C ARG A 82 3.84 9.90 12.10
N SER A 83 4.06 11.16 11.71
CA SER A 83 2.97 12.13 11.48
C SER A 83 2.10 11.74 10.29
N ASP A 84 2.70 11.22 9.23
CA ASP A 84 1.96 10.75 8.05
C ASP A 84 1.15 9.51 8.38
N LEU A 85 1.75 8.53 9.09
CA LEU A 85 1.06 7.33 9.54
C LEU A 85 -0.12 7.67 10.47
N LYS A 86 0.10 8.54 11.47
CA LYS A 86 -0.97 8.98 12.38
C LYS A 86 -2.13 9.64 11.63
N ARG A 87 -1.83 10.49 10.64
CA ARG A 87 -2.86 11.14 9.83
C ARG A 87 -3.66 10.12 9.02
N GLU A 88 -2.99 9.08 8.51
CA GLU A 88 -3.62 7.99 7.77
C GLU A 88 -4.56 7.16 8.63
N LEU A 89 -4.10 6.75 9.82
CA LEU A 89 -4.90 5.95 10.76
C LEU A 89 -6.15 6.69 11.25
N ASN A 90 -6.10 8.02 11.33
CA ASN A 90 -7.27 8.85 11.64
C ASN A 90 -8.27 8.98 10.47
N GLN A 91 -7.92 8.52 9.27
CA GLN A 91 -8.70 8.67 8.04
C GLN A 91 -8.75 7.35 7.26
N PRO A 92 -9.40 6.30 7.81
CA PRO A 92 -9.37 4.93 7.26
C PRO A 92 -9.93 4.85 5.83
N TYR A 93 -10.79 5.78 5.42
CA TYR A 93 -11.34 5.84 4.06
C TYR A 93 -10.27 6.06 2.97
N LYS A 94 -9.08 6.56 3.32
CA LYS A 94 -8.01 6.80 2.34
C LYS A 94 -7.40 5.53 1.75
N CYS A 95 -7.43 4.43 2.49
CA CYS A 95 -6.96 3.14 2.00
C CYS A 95 -8.07 2.31 1.33
N ALA A 96 -9.31 2.82 1.27
CA ALA A 96 -10.47 2.07 0.79
C ALA A 96 -10.30 1.63 -0.68
N ALA A 97 -9.80 2.51 -1.56
CA ALA A 97 -9.54 2.15 -2.95
C ALA A 97 -8.44 1.09 -3.08
N ALA A 98 -7.37 1.20 -2.28
CA ALA A 98 -6.28 0.23 -2.28
C ALA A 98 -6.78 -1.16 -1.86
N LEU A 99 -7.54 -1.24 -0.77
CA LEU A 99 -8.15 -2.47 -0.26
C LEU A 99 -9.16 -3.07 -1.24
N ALA A 100 -9.97 -2.25 -1.91
CA ALA A 100 -10.97 -2.71 -2.86
C ALA A 100 -10.37 -3.23 -4.18
N LEU A 101 -9.25 -2.64 -4.63
CA LEU A 101 -8.63 -2.97 -5.91
C LEU A 101 -7.54 -4.04 -5.80
N SER A 102 -7.02 -4.29 -4.61
CA SER A 102 -5.99 -5.29 -4.35
C SER A 102 -6.58 -6.59 -3.75
N ASN A 103 -5.80 -7.67 -3.79
CA ASN A 103 -6.06 -8.85 -2.95
C ASN A 103 -5.05 -8.98 -1.80
N GLU A 104 -4.00 -8.15 -1.81
CA GLU A 104 -3.09 -7.96 -0.70
C GLU A 104 -2.81 -6.47 -0.53
N PHE A 105 -2.85 -6.00 0.72
CA PHE A 105 -2.54 -4.62 1.08
C PHE A 105 -1.44 -4.63 2.13
N TYR A 106 -0.41 -3.80 1.93
CA TYR A 106 0.68 -3.66 2.88
C TYR A 106 0.94 -2.19 3.21
N LEU A 107 0.96 -1.87 4.51
CA LEU A 107 1.62 -0.68 5.01
C LEU A 107 3.13 -0.92 5.01
N VAL A 108 3.88 -0.04 4.36
CA VAL A 108 5.34 -0.09 4.30
C VAL A 108 5.90 1.12 5.00
N ALA A 109 6.59 0.90 6.12
CA ALA A 109 7.16 1.99 6.90
C ALA A 109 8.44 1.54 7.62
N PRO A 110 9.34 2.49 7.94
CA PRO A 110 10.47 2.24 8.83
C PRO A 110 10.03 1.73 10.21
N THR A 111 10.87 0.91 10.85
CA THR A 111 10.64 0.36 12.20
C THR A 111 10.25 1.43 13.22
N ASP A 112 11.00 2.52 13.28
CA ASP A 112 10.79 3.66 14.20
C ASP A 112 9.50 4.45 13.89
N VAL A 113 8.99 4.33 12.66
CA VAL A 113 7.71 4.91 12.28
C VAL A 113 6.54 4.06 12.77
N LEU A 114 6.69 2.72 12.76
CA LEU A 114 5.66 1.77 13.19
C LEU A 114 5.52 1.66 14.71
N GLU A 115 6.59 1.91 15.46
CA GLU A 115 6.65 1.71 16.91
C GLU A 115 5.51 2.43 17.67
N GLY A 116 4.80 1.71 18.53
CA GLY A 116 3.72 2.25 19.37
C GLY A 116 2.42 2.61 18.64
N PHE A 117 2.23 2.19 17.39
CA PHE A 117 0.94 2.25 16.71
C PHE A 117 0.22 0.90 16.78
N THR A 118 -1.10 0.92 16.99
CA THR A 118 -1.96 -0.24 16.73
C THR A 118 -2.50 -0.12 15.31
N LEU A 119 -2.26 -1.12 14.48
CA LEU A 119 -2.68 -1.15 13.09
C LEU A 119 -3.93 -2.03 12.92
N PRO A 120 -4.76 -1.79 11.89
CA PRO A 120 -5.89 -2.67 11.58
C PRO A 120 -5.42 -4.10 11.24
N ASP A 121 -6.13 -5.11 11.74
CA ASP A 121 -5.79 -6.52 11.55
C ASP A 121 -5.79 -6.94 10.08
N GLU A 122 -6.57 -6.26 9.24
CA GLU A 122 -6.61 -6.52 7.80
C GLU A 122 -5.36 -6.04 7.03
N TRP A 123 -4.47 -5.26 7.67
CA TRP A 123 -3.29 -4.69 7.00
C TRP A 123 -2.08 -5.61 7.15
N GLY A 124 -1.51 -6.03 6.02
CA GLY A 124 -0.15 -6.56 6.02
C GLY A 124 0.84 -5.46 6.38
N VAL A 125 1.96 -5.81 7.04
CA VAL A 125 3.00 -4.84 7.38
C VAL A 125 4.33 -5.29 6.79
N ILE A 126 4.99 -4.37 6.08
CA ILE A 126 6.37 -4.55 5.65
C ILE A 126 7.21 -3.55 6.42
N GLU A 127 7.99 -4.09 7.33
CA GLU A 127 8.98 -3.32 8.07
C GLU A 127 10.17 -3.04 7.16
N TRP A 128 10.43 -1.75 6.93
CA TRP A 128 11.55 -1.29 6.12
C TRP A 128 12.75 -0.97 7.00
N THR A 129 13.83 -1.72 6.84
CA THR A 129 15.12 -1.41 7.48
C THR A 129 16.06 -0.75 6.46
N THR A 130 16.98 0.11 6.93
CA THR A 130 17.96 0.81 6.07
C THR A 130 19.08 -0.10 5.60
N THR A 131 19.29 -1.23 6.26
CA THR A 131 20.03 -2.37 5.71
C THR A 131 19.10 -3.04 4.70
N ALA A 132 19.57 -3.52 3.55
CA ALA A 132 18.74 -4.01 2.43
C ALA A 132 17.86 -5.27 2.71
N GLN A 133 17.39 -5.45 3.94
CA GLN A 133 16.53 -6.51 4.41
C GLN A 133 15.12 -5.97 4.61
N GLN A 134 14.17 -6.53 3.86
CA GLN A 134 12.74 -6.37 4.11
C GLN A 134 12.29 -7.52 5.01
N ARG A 135 11.63 -7.23 6.14
CA ARG A 135 10.93 -8.25 6.92
C ARG A 135 9.43 -8.12 6.63
N LEU A 136 8.83 -9.21 6.13
CA LEU A 136 7.38 -9.35 6.09
C LEU A 136 6.93 -9.70 7.50
N ILE A 137 6.04 -8.92 8.07
CA ILE A 137 5.36 -9.24 9.32
C ILE A 137 3.95 -9.66 8.93
N ALA A 138 3.59 -10.91 9.23
CA ALA A 138 2.23 -11.38 9.02
C ALA A 138 1.27 -10.62 9.97
N PRO A 139 0.01 -10.37 9.57
CA PRO A 139 -0.90 -9.55 10.38
C PRO A 139 -1.08 -10.04 11.83
N ASP A 140 -0.95 -11.36 12.05
CA ASP A 140 -1.04 -12.04 13.33
C ASP A 140 0.26 -12.03 14.16
N GLU A 141 1.38 -11.58 13.59
CA GLU A 141 2.69 -11.51 14.26
C GLU A 141 3.04 -10.08 14.76
N TYR A 142 2.17 -9.09 14.54
CA TYR A 142 2.42 -7.73 14.97
C TYR A 142 2.01 -7.53 16.44
N GLU A 143 2.98 -7.59 17.36
CA GLU A 143 2.77 -7.15 18.74
C GLU A 143 3.32 -5.72 18.92
N PRO A 144 2.49 -4.75 19.37
CA PRO A 144 2.96 -3.42 19.70
C PRO A 144 3.88 -3.51 20.94
N ILE A 145 5.13 -3.07 20.81
CA ILE A 145 6.08 -2.93 21.92
C ILE A 145 5.68 -1.74 22.80
#